data_AF-A0AAJ0V8L7-F1
#
_entry.id   AF-A0AAJ0V8L7-F1
#
_cell.length_a   1.000
_cell.length_b   1.000
_cell.length_c   1.000
_cell.angle_alpha   90.00
_cell.angle_beta   90.00
_cell.angle_gamma   90.00
#
_symmetry.space_group_name_H-M   'P 1'
#
loop_
_entity.id
_entity.type
_entity.pdbx_description
1 polymer ?
#
loop_
_entity_poly.entity_id
_entity_poly.type
_entity_poly.pdbx_seq_one_letter_code
_entity_poly.pdbx_strand_id
1 'polypeptide(L)'
;MEIAPLDKPLVTRDMGEVLYVDHADTATLKRKYRRDAAIRHDAIVDIDGVWGENTLSEAIGGPKVDYIVTSHVIGHVPDLVTWLIELDSVLAPAGQVRLAIPDMRFTFGRYPDIRV
;
A
#
# COMPACT_ATOMS: atom_id res chain seq x y z
N MET A 1 6.44 -3.52 -6.66
CA MET A 1 5.55 -3.66 -5.49
C MET A 1 4.66 -2.44 -5.38
N GLU A 2 3.41 -2.64 -4.98
CA GLU A 2 2.48 -1.56 -4.68
C GLU A 2 1.93 -1.70 -3.25
N ILE A 3 1.92 -0.59 -2.51
CA ILE A 3 1.48 -0.54 -1.10
C ILE A 3 0.09 0.06 -1.02
N ALA A 4 -0.80 -0.65 -0.32
CA ALA A 4 -2.21 -0.37 -0.10
C ALA A 4 -3.03 -0.08 -1.38
N PRO A 5 -3.00 -0.96 -2.41
CA PRO A 5 -3.72 -0.77 -3.67
C PRO A 5 -5.26 -0.87 -3.55
N LEU A 6 -5.76 -1.57 -2.52
CA LEU A 6 -7.17 -1.87 -2.29
C LEU A 6 -7.93 -2.29 -3.57
N ASP A 7 -8.85 -1.47 -4.09
CA ASP A 7 -9.71 -1.75 -5.25
C ASP A 7 -9.32 -1.00 -6.54
N LYS A 8 -8.24 -0.22 -6.49
CA LYS A 8 -7.77 0.67 -7.57
C LYS A 8 -6.23 0.65 -7.66
N PRO A 9 -5.61 -0.51 -7.94
CA PRO A 9 -4.15 -0.58 -8.12
C PRO A 9 -3.70 0.31 -9.28
N LEU A 10 -2.56 0.98 -9.12
CA LEU A 10 -1.89 1.72 -10.19
C LEU A 10 -1.21 0.77 -11.19
N VAL A 11 -0.68 -0.35 -10.69
CA VAL A 11 -0.03 -1.38 -11.52
C VAL A 11 -0.80 -2.68 -11.35
N THR A 12 -1.47 -3.12 -12.42
CA THR A 12 -2.20 -4.40 -12.43
C THR A 12 -1.29 -5.56 -12.79
N ARG A 13 -1.68 -6.79 -12.41
CA ARG A 13 -0.89 -8.01 -12.70
C ARG A 13 -0.74 -8.30 -14.20
N ASP A 14 -1.60 -7.76 -15.06
CA ASP A 14 -1.45 -7.84 -16.52
C ASP A 14 -0.39 -6.88 -17.09
N MET A 15 -0.01 -5.84 -16.33
CA MET A 15 1.07 -4.93 -16.71
C MET A 15 2.46 -5.48 -16.38
N GLY A 16 2.55 -6.46 -15.48
CA GLY A 16 3.81 -7.11 -15.10
C GLY A 16 3.76 -7.78 -13.73
N GLU A 17 4.94 -8.24 -13.27
CA GLU A 17 5.11 -8.82 -11.95
C GLU A 17 4.94 -7.74 -10.86
N VAL A 18 3.97 -7.94 -9.97
CA VAL A 18 3.67 -7.01 -8.89
C VAL A 18 3.32 -7.77 -7.63
N LEU A 19 3.94 -7.36 -6.52
CA LEU A 19 3.55 -7.71 -5.17
C LEU A 19 2.62 -6.62 -4.62
N TYR A 20 1.48 -7.04 -4.08
CA TYR A 20 0.55 -6.18 -3.35
C TYR A 20 0.74 -6.36 -1.86
N VAL A 21 1.08 -5.27 -1.17
CA VAL A 21 1.30 -5.25 0.28
C VAL A 21 0.32 -4.31 0.92
N ASP A 22 -0.27 -4.71 2.04
CA ASP A 22 -1.20 -3.89 2.82
C ASP A 22 -1.03 -4.17 4.31
N HIS A 23 -1.64 -3.34 5.16
CA HIS A 23 -1.64 -3.55 6.62
C HIS A 23 -2.41 -4.79 7.06
N ALA A 24 -3.32 -5.30 6.21
CA ALA A 24 -4.19 -6.42 6.53
C ALA A 24 -4.41 -7.32 5.31
N ASP A 25 -4.77 -8.58 5.55
CA ASP A 25 -5.09 -9.53 4.48
C ASP A 25 -6.36 -9.15 3.70
N THR A 26 -6.53 -9.73 2.50
CA THR A 26 -7.67 -9.48 1.62
C THR A 26 -9.01 -9.74 2.29
N ALA A 27 -9.12 -10.78 3.13
CA ALA A 27 -10.37 -11.12 3.80
C ALA A 27 -10.76 -10.05 4.82
N THR A 28 -9.77 -9.52 5.55
CA THR A 28 -9.89 -8.45 6.53
C THR A 28 -10.24 -7.15 5.86
N LEU A 29 -9.58 -6.79 4.75
CA LEU A 29 -9.90 -5.61 3.96
C LEU A 29 -11.33 -5.69 3.40
N LYS A 30 -11.73 -6.82 2.81
CA LYS A 30 -13.11 -7.03 2.33
C LYS A 30 -14.13 -6.86 3.45
N ARG A 31 -13.86 -7.37 4.66
CA ARG A 31 -14.74 -7.17 5.84
C ARG A 31 -14.75 -5.71 6.32
N LYS A 32 -13.58 -5.05 6.38
CA LYS A 32 -13.40 -3.67 6.84
C LYS A 32 -14.25 -2.73 5.98
N TYR A 33 -14.14 -2.86 4.66
CA TYR A 33 -14.78 -1.96 3.71
C TYR A 33 -16.19 -2.38 3.28
N ARG A 34 -16.75 -3.50 3.75
CA ARG A 34 -18.01 -4.12 3.26
C ARG A 34 -19.25 -3.21 3.13
N ARG A 35 -19.24 -2.01 3.73
CA ARG A 35 -20.34 -1.04 3.73
C ARG A 35 -19.98 0.27 3.02
N ASP A 36 -18.76 0.38 2.50
CA ASP A 36 -18.27 1.58 1.83
C ASP A 36 -18.65 1.53 0.35
N ALA A 37 -19.62 2.36 -0.03
CA ALA A 37 -20.12 2.42 -1.41
C ALA A 37 -19.09 2.97 -2.42
N ALA A 38 -17.99 3.58 -1.96
CA ALA A 38 -16.93 4.08 -2.82
C ALA A 38 -15.92 2.99 -3.23
N ILE A 39 -15.98 1.82 -2.57
CA ILE A 39 -15.08 0.68 -2.78
C ILE A 39 -15.77 -0.37 -3.65
N ARG A 40 -15.11 -0.77 -4.74
CA ARG A 40 -15.54 -1.87 -5.59
C ARG A 40 -15.06 -3.20 -4.99
N HIS A 41 -15.95 -3.87 -4.27
CA HIS A 41 -15.61 -5.09 -3.52
C HIS A 41 -15.05 -6.24 -4.36
N ASP A 42 -15.54 -6.37 -5.59
CA ASP A 42 -15.10 -7.35 -6.58
C ASP A 42 -13.72 -7.02 -7.16
N ALA A 43 -13.28 -5.76 -7.06
CA ALA A 43 -11.98 -5.30 -7.52
C ALA A 43 -10.91 -5.25 -6.42
N ILE A 44 -11.25 -5.56 -5.16
CA ILE A 44 -10.25 -5.63 -4.08
C ILE A 44 -9.25 -6.74 -4.42
N VAL A 45 -7.99 -6.35 -4.59
CA VAL A 45 -6.91 -7.26 -5.02
C VAL A 45 -6.55 -8.28 -3.93
N ASP A 46 -5.99 -9.40 -4.38
CA ASP A 46 -5.39 -10.39 -3.49
C ASP A 46 -4.04 -9.87 -3.00
N ILE A 47 -3.89 -9.76 -1.67
CA ILE A 47 -2.72 -9.24 -0.98
C ILE A 47 -1.68 -10.34 -0.85
N ASP A 48 -0.47 -10.06 -1.30
CA ASP A 48 0.67 -10.98 -1.27
C ASP A 48 1.44 -10.91 0.06
N GLY A 49 1.47 -9.73 0.71
CA GLY A 49 2.18 -9.51 1.96
C GLY A 49 1.40 -8.65 2.95
N VAL A 50 1.34 -9.09 4.20
CA VAL A 50 0.69 -8.35 5.29
C VAL A 50 1.77 -7.65 6.11
N TRP A 51 1.84 -6.32 5.98
CA TRP A 51 2.75 -5.48 6.74
C TRP A 51 2.33 -5.47 8.21
N GLY A 52 1.22 -4.81 8.57
CA GLY A 52 0.63 -4.87 9.92
C GLY A 52 1.68 -4.61 11.02
N GLU A 53 1.85 -5.59 11.90
CA GLU A 53 2.83 -5.54 13.01
C GLU A 53 4.23 -6.07 12.62
N ASN A 54 4.42 -6.51 11.37
CA ASN A 54 5.70 -7.01 10.86
C ASN A 54 6.57 -5.85 10.35
N THR A 55 7.84 -6.13 10.06
CA THR A 55 8.63 -5.29 9.14
C THR A 55 8.17 -5.50 7.69
N LEU A 56 8.45 -4.54 6.81
CA LEU A 56 8.11 -4.68 5.39
C LEU A 56 8.88 -5.84 4.73
N SER A 57 10.12 -6.07 5.18
CA SER A 57 10.96 -7.18 4.74
C SER A 57 10.34 -8.54 5.07
N GLU A 58 9.83 -8.70 6.31
CA GLU A 58 9.12 -9.92 6.73
C GLU A 58 7.82 -10.10 5.95
N ALA A 59 7.08 -9.01 5.72
CA ALA A 59 5.79 -9.05 5.03
C ALA A 59 5.89 -9.56 3.59
N ILE A 60 6.97 -9.24 2.87
CA ILE A 60 7.19 -9.71 1.50
C ILE A 60 7.95 -11.05 1.43
N GLY A 61 8.57 -11.47 2.53
CA GLY A 61 9.22 -12.77 2.69
C GLY A 61 10.24 -13.14 1.61
N GLY A 62 10.80 -12.15 0.91
CA GLY A 62 11.26 -12.37 -0.46
C GLY A 62 12.27 -11.34 -1.00
N PRO A 63 12.36 -11.21 -2.33
CA PRO A 63 13.42 -10.47 -2.99
C PRO A 63 13.24 -8.95 -2.86
N LYS A 64 14.36 -8.25 -2.98
CA LYS A 64 14.39 -6.81 -3.18
C LYS A 64 13.62 -6.45 -4.46
N VAL A 65 12.88 -5.35 -4.43
CA VAL A 65 12.04 -4.89 -5.54
C VAL A 65 12.68 -3.69 -6.25
N ASP A 66 12.54 -3.63 -7.57
CA ASP A 66 13.07 -2.53 -8.37
C ASP A 66 12.26 -1.24 -8.20
N TYR A 67 10.96 -1.38 -7.95
CA TYR A 67 10.05 -0.26 -7.80
C TYR A 67 9.07 -0.49 -6.65
N ILE A 68 8.87 0.57 -5.87
CA ILE A 68 7.80 0.70 -4.88
C ILE A 68 6.90 1.84 -5.32
N VAL A 69 5.60 1.56 -5.47
CA VAL A 69 4.59 2.56 -5.81
C VAL A 69 3.60 2.65 -4.67
N THR A 70 3.16 3.86 -4.34
CA THR A 70 2.00 4.06 -3.48
C THR A 70 1.26 5.34 -3.84
N SER A 71 -0.06 5.31 -3.64
CA SER A 71 -0.98 6.40 -3.97
C SER A 71 -1.87 6.68 -2.78
N HIS A 72 -1.95 7.94 -2.34
CA HIS A 72 -2.81 8.37 -1.23
C HIS A 72 -2.49 7.80 0.16
N VAL A 73 -1.39 7.07 0.36
CA VAL A 73 -1.06 6.44 1.65
C VAL A 73 -0.33 7.37 2.62
N ILE A 74 0.51 8.28 2.13
CA ILE A 74 1.45 9.03 2.99
C ILE A 74 0.76 9.86 4.09
N GLY A 75 -0.47 10.33 3.84
CA GLY A 75 -1.25 11.08 4.83
C GLY A 75 -1.77 10.24 6.01
N HIS A 76 -1.68 8.91 5.91
CA HIS A 76 -2.09 7.95 6.92
C HIS A 76 -0.91 7.33 7.68
N VAL A 77 0.33 7.65 7.30
CA VAL A 77 1.53 7.11 7.92
C VAL A 77 1.92 7.96 9.14
N PRO A 78 1.90 7.41 10.36
CA PRO A 78 2.16 8.17 11.58
C PRO A 78 3.66 8.51 11.76
N ASP A 79 4.55 7.61 11.36
CA ASP A 79 6.01 7.79 11.40
C ASP A 79 6.59 7.66 9.99
N LEU A 80 6.70 8.80 9.31
CA LEU A 80 7.20 8.85 7.93
C LEU A 80 8.68 8.46 7.83
N VAL A 81 9.49 8.72 8.86
CA VAL A 81 10.93 8.41 8.81
C VAL A 81 11.13 6.90 8.85
N THR A 82 10.50 6.23 9.80
CA THR A 82 10.54 4.77 9.90
C THR A 82 9.95 4.13 8.64
N TRP A 83 8.86 4.68 8.11
CA TRP A 83 8.27 4.18 6.88
C TRP A 83 9.23 4.25 5.68
N LEU A 84 9.95 5.36 5.50
CA LEU A 84 10.95 5.49 4.43
C LEU A 84 12.14 4.54 4.61
N ILE A 85 12.57 4.28 5.86
CA ILE A 85 13.62 3.30 6.17
C ILE A 85 13.16 1.88 5.80
N GLU A 86 11.92 1.53 6.12
CA GLU A 86 11.33 0.24 5.76
C GLU A 86 11.25 0.07 4.24
N LEU A 87 10.86 1.10 3.50
CA LEU A 87 10.89 1.07 2.03
C LEU A 87 12.29 0.81 1.47
N ASP A 88 13.30 1.51 1.98
CA ASP A 88 14.69 1.34 1.54
C ASP A 88 15.21 -0.08 1.80
N SER A 89 14.79 -0.68 2.92
CA SER A 89 15.23 -2.03 3.31
C SER A 89 14.93 -3.10 2.26
N VAL A 90 13.82 -2.93 1.52
CA VAL A 90 13.34 -3.88 0.50
C VAL A 90 13.63 -3.44 -0.93
N LEU A 91 14.33 -2.31 -1.16
CA LEU A 91 14.70 -1.88 -2.51
C LEU A 91 15.94 -2.63 -3.03
N ALA A 92 15.91 -2.95 -4.32
CA ALA A 92 17.09 -3.40 -5.05
C ALA A 92 18.11 -2.26 -5.20
N PRO A 93 19.40 -2.55 -5.47
CA PRO A 93 20.35 -1.51 -5.86
C PRO A 93 19.77 -0.69 -7.04
N ALA A 94 19.78 0.64 -6.90
CA ALA A 94 19.17 1.58 -7.85
C ALA A 94 17.64 1.49 -7.99
N GLY A 95 16.96 0.76 -7.10
CA GLY A 95 15.51 0.74 -7.02
C GLY A 95 14.93 2.11 -6.68
N GLN A 96 13.66 2.32 -7.03
CA GLN A 96 13.00 3.62 -6.89
C GLN A 96 11.71 3.52 -6.10
N VAL A 97 11.47 4.54 -5.26
CA VAL A 97 10.16 4.81 -4.66
C VAL A 97 9.44 5.87 -5.49
N ARG A 98 8.19 5.62 -5.85
CA ARG A 98 7.31 6.56 -6.57
C ARG A 98 6.05 6.80 -5.74
N LEU A 99 5.91 8.03 -5.24
CA LEU A 99 4.81 8.43 -4.38
C LEU A 99 3.86 9.35 -5.15
N ALA A 100 2.62 8.91 -5.34
CA ALA A 100 1.53 9.77 -5.78
C ALA A 100 0.87 10.40 -4.55
N ILE A 101 1.31 11.61 -4.20
CA ILE A 101 0.88 12.31 -2.99
C ILE A 101 -0.29 13.24 -3.33
N PRO A 102 -1.47 13.05 -2.71
CA PRO A 102 -2.58 13.97 -2.90
C PRO A 102 -2.26 15.37 -2.37
N ASP A 103 -2.70 16.39 -3.10
CA ASP A 103 -2.47 17.79 -2.76
C ASP A 103 -3.14 18.16 -1.45
N MET A 104 -2.32 18.58 -0.48
CA MET A 104 -2.77 18.85 0.89
C MET A 104 -3.91 19.88 0.97
N ARG A 105 -3.94 20.83 0.03
CA ARG A 105 -4.92 21.92 -0.01
C ARG A 105 -6.35 21.43 -0.24
N PHE A 106 -6.52 20.21 -0.73
CA PHE A 106 -7.81 19.65 -1.11
C PHE A 106 -8.19 18.35 -0.39
N THR A 107 -7.25 17.70 0.32
CA THR A 107 -7.45 16.33 0.84
C THR A 107 -7.28 16.15 2.35
N PHE A 108 -6.58 17.04 3.07
CA PHE A 108 -6.24 16.80 4.49
C PHE A 108 -7.27 17.34 5.50
N GLY A 109 -8.56 17.32 5.14
CA GLY A 109 -9.60 17.95 5.98
C GLY A 109 -10.98 17.29 6.00
N ARG A 110 -11.17 16.03 5.56
CA ARG A 110 -12.56 15.51 5.43
C ARG A 110 -12.85 14.02 5.57
N TYR A 111 -11.96 13.17 6.09
CA TYR A 111 -12.29 11.76 6.32
C TYR A 111 -11.89 11.27 7.73
N PRO A 112 -12.71 10.43 8.39
CA PRO A 112 -12.35 9.80 9.66
C PRO A 112 -11.20 8.81 9.46
N ASP A 113 -10.29 8.77 10.44
CA ASP A 113 -9.09 7.93 10.54
C ASP A 113 -9.16 6.60 9.77
N ILE A 114 -8.57 6.58 8.58
CA ILE A 114 -8.08 5.33 8.00
C ILE A 114 -6.71 5.09 8.64
N ARG A 115 -6.69 4.23 9.66
CA ARG A 115 -5.45 3.63 10.13
C ARG A 115 -5.04 2.56 9.13
N VAL A 116 -3.88 2.79 8.51
CA VAL A 116 -3.02 1.77 7.91
C VAL A 116 -2.24 1.17 9.07
#